data_AF-A0AAW6V9Y2-F1
#
_entry.id   AF-A0AAW6V9Y2-F1
#
_cell.length_a   1.000
_cell.length_b   1.000
_cell.length_c   1.000
_cell.angle_alpha   90.00
_cell.angle_beta   90.00
_cell.angle_gamma   90.00
#
_symmetry.space_group_name_H-M   'P 1'
#
loop_
_entity.id
_entity.type
_entity.pdbx_description
1 polymer ?
#
loop_
_entity_poly.entity_id
_entity_poly.type
_entity_poly.pdbx_seq_one_letter_code
_entity_poly.pdbx_strand_id
1 'polypeptide(L)'
;MKKIIFSVIAACSLFALFGCNHRAENDTVQPAAMEELKPMQQSWRGVLPCADCEGIDTSLFLEKDGTWVMNEHYQGAGREPSSFASYGTWARTADKLVLTNSKGEKSYFRAKGDKLEMLDRNGSPIQSPLNYTLEPVKASLPTTPMAMRGMYFYMADAATFTDCATGKRVAVANNAQLERDYAAARGNDSRPVLLVVEGHFTLEANPDTGEMMKTLMTDQAGKFIPGKDCGH
;
A
#
# COMPACT_ATOMS: atom_id res chain seq x y z
N MET A 1 95.25 -27.32 -9.56
CA MET A 1 95.39 -25.98 -10.18
C MET A 1 94.18 -25.71 -11.07
N LYS A 2 93.66 -24.46 -11.06
CA LYS A 2 92.42 -23.91 -11.70
C LYS A 2 91.09 -24.29 -10.99
N LYS A 3 90.46 -23.42 -10.18
CA LYS A 3 89.74 -22.14 -10.44
C LYS A 3 88.47 -22.35 -11.29
N ILE A 4 87.28 -21.78 -11.10
CA ILE A 4 86.60 -20.90 -10.11
C ILE A 4 85.12 -20.89 -10.61
N ILE A 5 84.17 -21.22 -9.73
CA ILE A 5 82.88 -20.55 -9.41
C ILE A 5 81.90 -20.00 -10.49
N PHE A 6 80.60 -20.22 -10.18
CA PHE A 6 79.40 -19.36 -10.29
C PHE A 6 78.34 -19.59 -11.39
N SER A 7 77.13 -19.93 -10.89
CA SER A 7 75.85 -19.24 -11.12
C SER A 7 74.87 -19.63 -12.26
N VAL A 8 73.67 -19.99 -11.78
CA VAL A 8 72.34 -19.40 -12.11
C VAL A 8 71.41 -20.15 -13.11
N ILE A 9 70.39 -20.75 -12.47
CA ILE A 9 68.93 -20.68 -12.69
C ILE A 9 68.29 -21.17 -14.01
N ALA A 10 67.50 -22.24 -13.81
CA ALA A 10 66.16 -22.59 -14.28
C ALA A 10 65.83 -22.76 -15.79
N ALA A 11 65.41 -23.98 -16.10
CA ALA A 11 64.36 -24.31 -17.07
C ALA A 11 63.66 -25.58 -16.56
N CYS A 12 62.39 -25.49 -16.17
CA CYS A 12 61.22 -25.86 -16.97
C CYS A 12 60.95 -27.37 -17.08
N SER A 13 59.69 -27.69 -16.79
CA SER A 13 58.89 -28.85 -17.22
C SER A 13 59.16 -30.20 -16.58
N LEU A 14 58.14 -30.72 -15.88
CA LEU A 14 57.66 -32.09 -16.09
C LEU A 14 56.21 -32.25 -15.62
N PHE A 15 55.34 -32.48 -16.61
CA PHE A 15 54.01 -33.08 -16.46
C PHE A 15 54.17 -34.55 -16.04
N ALA A 16 53.42 -35.00 -15.04
CA ALA A 16 52.97 -36.38 -14.94
C ALA A 16 51.65 -36.45 -14.16
N LEU A 17 50.63 -36.96 -14.83
CA LEU A 17 49.25 -37.12 -14.39
C LEU A 17 49.14 -38.23 -13.32
N PHE A 18 48.56 -37.91 -12.17
CA PHE A 18 47.78 -38.85 -11.37
C PHE A 18 46.35 -38.31 -11.31
N GLY A 19 45.46 -38.92 -12.10
CA GLY A 19 44.03 -38.68 -12.01
C GLY A 19 43.48 -39.27 -10.72
N CYS A 20 43.00 -38.40 -9.83
CA CYS A 20 42.07 -38.78 -8.78
C CYS A 20 40.65 -38.51 -9.28
N ASN A 21 39.84 -39.57 -9.31
CA ASN A 21 38.38 -39.51 -9.44
C ASN A 21 37.81 -38.57 -8.37
N HIS A 22 37.52 -37.33 -8.73
CA HIS A 22 36.62 -36.51 -7.94
C HIS A 22 35.21 -36.83 -8.45
N ARG A 23 34.56 -37.75 -7.73
CA ARG A 23 33.11 -37.94 -7.83
C ARG A 23 32.51 -36.60 -7.41
N ALA A 24 32.13 -35.78 -8.39
CA ALA A 24 31.28 -34.64 -8.14
C ALA A 24 29.97 -35.21 -7.60
N GLU A 25 29.86 -35.21 -6.29
CA GLU A 25 28.60 -35.32 -5.58
C GLU A 25 27.82 -34.07 -6.01
N ASN A 26 27.07 -34.22 -7.09
CA ASN A 26 25.94 -33.35 -7.36
C ASN A 26 24.96 -33.64 -6.22
N ASP A 27 25.21 -33.03 -5.06
CA ASP A 27 24.15 -32.66 -4.15
C ASP A 27 23.27 -31.71 -4.94
N THR A 28 22.31 -32.31 -5.64
CA THR A 28 21.11 -31.63 -6.07
C THR A 28 20.50 -31.07 -4.81
N VAL A 29 20.84 -29.82 -4.48
CA VAL A 29 20.03 -28.98 -3.62
C VAL A 29 18.67 -29.01 -4.29
N GLN A 30 17.78 -29.85 -3.76
CA GLN A 30 16.37 -29.81 -4.13
C GLN A 30 15.98 -28.35 -4.03
N PRO A 31 15.42 -27.75 -5.09
CA PRO A 31 14.87 -26.42 -4.96
C PRO A 31 13.88 -26.55 -3.80
N ALA A 32 14.16 -25.84 -2.70
CA ALA A 32 13.23 -25.72 -1.60
C ALA A 32 11.89 -25.44 -2.27
N ALA A 33 10.91 -26.33 -2.03
CA ALA A 33 9.60 -26.23 -2.64
C ALA A 33 9.23 -24.76 -2.58
N MET A 34 9.10 -24.14 -3.75
CA MET A 34 8.83 -22.72 -3.87
C MET A 34 7.53 -22.54 -3.12
N GLU A 35 7.62 -22.10 -1.86
CA GLU A 35 6.45 -21.93 -1.02
C GLU A 35 5.56 -21.02 -1.85
N GLU A 36 4.37 -21.52 -2.15
CA GLU A 36 3.36 -20.75 -2.86
C GLU A 36 3.30 -19.39 -2.17
N LEU A 37 3.67 -18.33 -2.90
CA LEU A 37 3.76 -16.97 -2.37
C LEU A 37 2.37 -16.63 -1.82
N LYS A 38 2.17 -16.84 -0.52
CA LYS A 38 0.91 -16.54 0.14
C LYS A 38 0.63 -15.07 -0.12
N PRO A 39 -0.56 -14.73 -0.65
CA PRO A 39 -0.94 -13.34 -0.82
C PRO A 39 -0.71 -12.61 0.50
N MET A 40 0.03 -11.50 0.44
CA MET A 40 0.26 -10.67 1.62
C MET A 40 -1.09 -10.40 2.29
N GLN A 41 -1.20 -10.66 3.60
CA GLN A 41 -2.38 -10.30 4.37
C GLN A 41 -2.69 -8.83 4.11
N GLN A 42 -3.90 -8.53 3.61
CA GLN A 42 -4.24 -7.17 3.16
C GLN A 42 -5.17 -6.48 4.14
N SER A 43 -5.87 -7.21 5.01
CA SER A 43 -6.87 -6.62 5.90
C SER A 43 -6.76 -7.09 7.34
N TRP A 44 -6.96 -6.18 8.28
CA TRP A 44 -7.00 -6.44 9.71
C TRP A 44 -8.21 -5.76 10.36
N ARG A 45 -8.73 -6.37 11.42
CA ARG A 45 -9.83 -5.81 12.21
C ARG A 45 -9.62 -6.01 13.70
N GLY A 46 -10.14 -5.10 14.51
CA GLY A 46 -10.13 -5.22 15.96
C GLY A 46 -10.79 -4.02 16.63
N VAL A 47 -11.09 -4.16 17.92
CA VAL A 47 -11.63 -3.06 18.72
C VAL A 47 -10.48 -2.43 19.49
N LEU A 48 -10.10 -1.21 19.12
CA LEU A 48 -9.07 -0.44 19.81
C LEU A 48 -9.67 0.31 21.01
N PRO A 49 -8.89 0.56 22.08
CA PRO A 49 -9.41 1.23 23.27
C PRO A 49 -9.71 2.70 22.99
N CYS A 50 -10.80 3.18 23.59
CA CYS A 50 -11.30 4.54 23.44
C CYS A 50 -11.30 5.27 24.79
N ALA A 51 -11.00 6.56 24.79
CA ALA A 51 -10.91 7.33 26.04
C ALA A 51 -12.29 7.69 26.61
N ASP A 52 -13.26 7.92 25.74
CA ASP A 52 -14.59 8.47 26.04
C ASP A 52 -15.73 7.69 25.36
N CYS A 53 -15.44 6.48 24.88
CA CYS A 53 -16.40 5.59 24.25
C CYS A 53 -16.10 4.12 24.61
N GLU A 54 -16.97 3.19 24.23
CA GLU A 54 -16.83 1.77 24.61
C GLU A 54 -15.65 1.09 23.91
N GLY A 55 -15.30 1.58 22.71
CA GLY A 55 -14.23 1.05 21.87
C GLY A 55 -14.34 1.60 20.45
N ILE A 56 -13.29 1.41 19.65
CA ILE A 56 -13.24 1.82 18.25
C ILE A 56 -13.11 0.56 17.39
N ASP A 57 -14.20 0.15 16.73
CA ASP A 57 -14.15 -0.93 15.73
C ASP A 57 -13.36 -0.43 14.52
N THR A 58 -12.14 -0.95 14.39
CA THR A 58 -11.13 -0.51 13.45
C THR A 58 -10.93 -1.57 12.38
N SER A 59 -11.08 -1.19 11.12
CA SER A 59 -10.77 -2.01 9.95
C SER A 59 -9.65 -1.35 9.15
N LEU A 60 -8.53 -2.03 8.94
CA LEU A 60 -7.39 -1.53 8.16
C LEU A 60 -7.16 -2.39 6.93
N PHE A 61 -7.00 -1.76 5.78
CA PHE A 61 -6.71 -2.38 4.48
C PHE A 61 -5.41 -1.81 3.93
N LEU A 62 -4.43 -2.67 3.62
CA LEU A 62 -3.17 -2.34 2.98
C LEU A 62 -3.16 -2.83 1.54
N GLU A 63 -3.08 -1.90 0.61
CA GLU A 63 -2.99 -2.17 -0.82
C GLU A 63 -1.56 -2.37 -1.28
N LYS A 64 -1.38 -3.24 -2.27
CA LYS A 64 -0.06 -3.55 -2.86
C LYS A 64 0.59 -2.33 -3.53
N ASP A 65 -0.21 -1.34 -3.91
CA ASP A 65 0.27 -0.10 -4.52
C ASP A 65 0.92 0.87 -3.50
N GLY A 66 0.95 0.53 -2.21
CA GLY A 66 1.48 1.37 -1.14
C GLY A 66 0.45 2.31 -0.51
N THR A 67 -0.84 2.17 -0.85
CA THR A 67 -1.93 2.90 -0.20
C THR A 67 -2.67 2.07 0.83
N TRP A 68 -3.37 2.73 1.73
CA TRP A 68 -4.21 2.08 2.73
C TRP A 68 -5.54 2.79 2.88
N VAL A 69 -6.53 2.06 3.37
CA VAL A 69 -7.83 2.58 3.78
C VAL A 69 -8.13 2.05 5.18
N MET A 70 -8.60 2.91 6.07
CA MET A 70 -9.03 2.56 7.42
C MET A 70 -10.45 3.03 7.65
N ASN A 71 -11.25 2.23 8.34
CA ASN A 71 -12.56 2.61 8.85
C ASN A 71 -12.58 2.44 10.36
N GLU A 72 -13.10 3.44 11.05
CA GLU A 72 -13.19 3.52 12.51
C GLU A 72 -14.64 3.82 12.88
N HIS A 73 -15.26 2.91 13.64
CA HIS A 73 -16.60 3.12 14.20
C HIS A 73 -16.52 3.22 15.73
N TYR A 74 -16.93 4.37 16.26
CA TYR A 74 -16.88 4.71 17.68
C TYR A 74 -18.13 4.17 18.38
N GLN A 75 -17.94 3.12 19.19
CA GLN A 75 -19.01 2.41 19.87
C GLN A 75 -19.56 3.22 21.04
N GLY A 76 -20.89 3.31 21.15
CA GLY A 76 -21.55 4.07 22.22
C GLY A 76 -21.38 5.60 22.08
N ALA A 77 -20.96 6.08 20.90
CA ALA A 77 -20.82 7.51 20.66
C ALA A 77 -22.20 8.21 20.73
N GLY A 78 -22.32 9.21 21.59
CA GLY A 78 -23.54 10.03 21.69
C GLY A 78 -23.69 11.09 20.59
N ARG A 79 -22.85 11.06 19.56
CA ARG A 79 -22.81 12.04 18.46
C ARG A 79 -22.63 11.33 17.13
N GLU A 80 -23.36 11.79 16.13
CA GLU A 80 -23.27 11.33 14.74
C GLU A 80 -22.52 12.34 13.86
N PRO A 81 -21.81 11.89 12.80
CA PRO A 81 -21.59 10.49 12.43
C PRO A 81 -20.68 9.77 13.44
N SER A 82 -20.95 8.51 13.72
CA SER A 82 -20.14 7.65 14.61
C SER A 82 -19.11 6.79 13.86
N SER A 83 -19.12 6.83 12.52
CA SER A 83 -18.18 6.11 11.65
C SER A 83 -17.40 7.07 10.76
N PHE A 84 -16.10 6.84 10.66
CA PHE A 84 -15.19 7.65 9.87
C PHE A 84 -14.24 6.75 9.10
N ALA A 85 -13.97 7.11 7.85
CA ALA A 85 -12.91 6.49 7.09
C ALA A 85 -11.79 7.47 6.78
N SER A 86 -10.59 6.92 6.65
CA SER A 86 -9.39 7.65 6.27
C SER A 86 -8.55 6.79 5.32
N TYR A 87 -7.69 7.44 4.56
CA TYR A 87 -6.82 6.78 3.59
C TYR A 87 -5.48 7.50 3.52
N GLY A 88 -4.50 6.85 2.89
CA GLY A 88 -3.23 7.48 2.59
C GLY A 88 -2.19 6.50 2.10
N THR A 89 -0.91 6.76 2.41
CA THR A 89 0.21 5.90 2.03
C THR A 89 0.76 5.14 3.23
N TRP A 90 1.23 3.92 3.00
CA TRP A 90 1.93 3.16 4.03
C TRP A 90 3.36 2.84 3.60
N ALA A 91 4.24 2.75 4.59
CA ALA A 91 5.61 2.31 4.42
C ALA A 91 5.97 1.31 5.52
N ARG A 92 6.76 0.30 5.17
CA ARG A 92 7.26 -0.69 6.13
C ARG A 92 8.77 -0.50 6.32
N THR A 93 9.19 -0.41 7.58
CA THR A 93 10.59 -0.50 7.99
C THR A 93 10.87 -1.92 8.51
N ALA A 94 12.09 -2.18 9.00
CA ALA A 94 12.41 -3.46 9.63
C ALA A 94 11.46 -3.78 10.80
N ASP A 95 11.09 -2.77 11.59
CA ASP A 95 10.39 -2.96 12.86
C ASP A 95 8.93 -2.46 12.86
N LYS A 96 8.57 -1.57 11.93
CA LYS A 96 7.31 -0.81 12.00
C LYS A 96 6.61 -0.72 10.64
N LEU A 97 5.29 -0.69 10.70
CA LEU A 97 4.40 -0.21 9.66
C LEU A 97 4.02 1.24 10.00
N VAL A 98 4.28 2.16 9.08
CA VAL A 98 3.95 3.58 9.20
C VAL A 98 2.82 3.89 8.24
N LEU A 99 1.67 4.31 8.76
CA LEU A 99 0.55 4.83 7.99
C LEU A 99 0.64 6.35 8.01
N THR A 100 0.65 6.98 6.84
CA THR A 100 0.52 8.44 6.70
C THR A 100 -0.79 8.73 6.00
N ASN A 101 -1.72 9.43 6.65
CA ASN A 101 -3.03 9.72 6.09
C ASN A 101 -2.98 10.88 5.07
N SER A 102 -4.12 11.17 4.43
CA SER A 102 -4.23 12.22 3.42
C SER A 102 -3.93 13.64 3.93
N LYS A 103 -3.89 13.84 5.26
CA LYS A 103 -3.53 15.09 5.93
C LYS A 103 -2.07 15.10 6.40
N GLY A 104 -1.31 14.03 6.18
CA GLY A 104 0.08 13.89 6.61
C GLY A 104 0.26 13.41 8.05
N GLU A 105 -0.81 13.07 8.76
CA GLU A 105 -0.74 12.54 10.13
C GLU A 105 -0.28 11.08 10.11
N LYS A 106 0.50 10.69 11.12
CA LYS A 106 1.12 9.36 11.19
C LYS A 106 0.54 8.49 12.29
N SER A 107 0.28 7.25 11.93
CA SER A 107 -0.04 6.15 12.86
C SER A 107 0.97 5.02 12.68
N TYR A 108 1.29 4.34 13.77
CA TYR A 108 2.36 3.36 13.81
C TYR A 108 1.83 2.02 14.29
N PHE A 109 2.24 0.96 13.61
CA PHE A 109 1.94 -0.42 13.98
C PHE A 109 3.22 -1.25 13.92
N ARG A 110 3.24 -2.40 14.59
CA ARG A 110 4.23 -3.45 14.35
C ARG A 110 3.54 -4.79 14.17
N ALA A 111 4.21 -5.68 13.43
CA ALA A 111 3.78 -7.07 13.33
C ALA A 111 4.01 -7.77 14.68
N LYS A 112 3.00 -8.50 15.16
CA LYS A 112 3.06 -9.36 16.34
C LYS A 112 2.47 -10.72 15.97
N GLY A 113 3.29 -11.57 15.36
CA GLY A 113 2.81 -12.73 14.62
C GLY A 113 2.12 -12.30 13.33
N ASP A 114 0.89 -12.77 13.12
CA ASP A 114 0.00 -12.38 12.02
C ASP A 114 -0.87 -11.14 12.32
N LYS A 115 -0.83 -10.68 13.57
CA LYS A 115 -1.56 -9.49 14.07
C LYS A 115 -0.77 -8.21 13.84
N LEU A 116 -1.48 -7.08 13.87
CA LEU A 116 -0.89 -5.76 13.95
C LEU A 116 -1.13 -5.17 15.34
N GLU A 117 -0.06 -4.81 16.05
CA GLU A 117 -0.15 -4.09 17.32
C GLU A 117 0.08 -2.60 17.09
N MET A 118 -0.88 -1.77 17.51
CA MET A 118 -0.77 -0.31 17.47
C MET A 118 0.32 0.16 18.44
N LEU A 119 1.10 1.14 17.99
CA LEU A 119 2.16 1.78 18.74
C LEU A 119 1.73 3.21 19.12
N ASP A 120 2.47 3.82 20.04
CA ASP A 120 2.23 5.21 20.42
C ASP A 120 2.59 6.20 19.29
N ARG A 121 2.39 7.50 19.55
CA ARG A 121 2.66 8.58 18.58
C ARG A 121 4.14 8.72 18.19
N ASN A 122 5.07 8.16 18.96
CA ASN A 122 6.50 8.10 18.68
C ASN A 122 6.90 6.77 18.03
N GLY A 123 5.94 5.85 17.84
CA GLY A 123 6.15 4.50 17.36
C GLY A 123 6.80 3.58 18.40
N SER A 124 6.65 3.85 19.69
CA SER A 124 7.09 2.95 20.77
C SER A 124 5.93 2.05 21.23
N PRO A 125 6.22 0.88 21.83
CA PRO A 125 5.17 0.02 22.38
C PRO A 125 4.35 0.74 23.46
N ILE A 126 3.03 0.62 23.38
CA ILE A 126 2.11 1.19 24.38
C ILE A 126 2.20 0.35 25.66
N GLN A 127 2.43 1.01 26.80
CA GLN A 127 2.43 0.38 28.13
C GLN A 127 1.04 0.51 28.76
N SER A 128 0.18 -0.47 28.53
CA SER A 128 -1.18 -0.50 29.04
C SER A 128 -1.67 -1.94 29.16
N PRO A 129 -2.56 -2.27 30.12
CA PRO A 129 -3.21 -3.58 30.17
C PRO A 129 -4.27 -3.77 29.08
N LEU A 130 -4.66 -2.71 28.36
CA LEU A 130 -5.68 -2.76 27.31
C LEU A 130 -5.14 -3.38 26.02
N ASN A 131 -6.05 -3.90 25.20
CA ASN A 131 -5.69 -4.55 23.95
C ASN A 131 -5.56 -3.54 22.80
N TYR A 132 -4.39 -3.48 22.16
CA TYR A 132 -4.11 -2.60 21.02
C TYR A 132 -3.82 -3.39 19.73
N THR A 133 -4.35 -4.61 19.58
CA THR A 133 -4.08 -5.47 18.42
C THR A 133 -5.25 -5.55 17.45
N LEU A 134 -4.95 -5.55 16.16
CA LEU A 134 -5.84 -5.91 15.07
C LEU A 134 -5.51 -7.33 14.56
N GLU A 135 -6.54 -8.15 14.40
CA GLU A 135 -6.48 -9.52 13.92
C GLU A 135 -6.54 -9.56 12.39
N PRO A 136 -5.82 -10.48 11.72
CA PRO A 136 -5.93 -10.63 10.27
C PRO A 136 -7.31 -11.16 9.88
N VAL A 137 -7.90 -10.56 8.85
CA VAL A 137 -9.22 -10.96 8.33
C VAL A 137 -9.22 -10.97 6.81
N LYS A 138 -10.22 -11.62 6.19
CA LYS A 138 -10.55 -11.38 4.78
C LYS A 138 -11.80 -10.52 4.75
N ALA A 139 -11.66 -9.25 4.38
CA ALA A 139 -12.77 -8.30 4.35
C ALA A 139 -12.80 -7.52 3.03
N SER A 140 -13.97 -6.97 2.69
CA SER A 140 -14.14 -6.02 1.60
C SER A 140 -13.75 -4.61 2.04
N LEU A 141 -13.39 -3.76 1.08
CA LEU A 141 -13.13 -2.34 1.31
C LEU A 141 -14.31 -1.65 2.02
N PRO A 142 -14.04 -0.66 2.88
CA PRO A 142 -15.10 0.07 3.56
C PRO A 142 -15.83 1.00 2.58
N THR A 143 -17.14 1.13 2.78
CA THR A 143 -18.02 2.01 1.99
C THR A 143 -18.29 3.34 2.67
N THR A 144 -17.60 3.63 3.78
CA THR A 144 -17.73 4.90 4.50
C THR A 144 -17.11 6.02 3.66
N PRO A 145 -17.87 7.08 3.33
CA PRO A 145 -17.37 8.16 2.49
C PRO A 145 -16.18 8.88 3.12
N MET A 146 -15.23 9.27 2.27
CA MET A 146 -14.03 10.02 2.61
C MET A 146 -13.97 11.28 1.77
N ALA A 147 -13.63 12.40 2.39
CA ALA A 147 -13.31 13.63 1.67
C ALA A 147 -11.99 13.44 0.90
N MET A 148 -12.09 13.54 -0.42
CA MET A 148 -10.98 13.34 -1.35
C MET A 148 -10.77 14.56 -2.23
N ARG A 149 -9.52 14.77 -2.61
CA ARG A 149 -9.11 15.86 -3.49
C ARG A 149 -8.10 15.34 -4.50
N GLY A 150 -8.35 15.56 -5.78
CA GLY A 150 -7.55 14.97 -6.83
C GLY A 150 -7.86 15.52 -8.21
N MET A 151 -6.99 15.21 -9.17
CA MET A 151 -7.18 15.61 -10.56
C MET A 151 -8.08 14.59 -11.25
N TYR A 152 -9.27 15.01 -11.63
CA TYR A 152 -10.22 14.21 -12.37
C TYR A 152 -10.05 14.42 -13.88
N PHE A 153 -10.08 13.34 -14.64
CA PHE A 153 -10.00 13.36 -16.09
C PHE A 153 -10.89 12.27 -16.68
N TYR A 154 -11.73 12.67 -17.63
CA TYR A 154 -12.62 11.77 -18.37
C TYR A 154 -12.34 11.87 -19.87
N MET A 155 -12.15 10.72 -20.51
CA MET A 155 -11.95 10.59 -21.95
C MET A 155 -12.29 9.17 -22.41
N ALA A 156 -12.92 9.03 -23.58
CA ALA A 156 -13.27 7.74 -24.18
C ALA A 156 -14.00 6.79 -23.21
N ASP A 157 -15.06 7.31 -22.58
CA ASP A 157 -15.94 6.57 -21.65
C ASP A 157 -15.24 6.00 -20.41
N ALA A 158 -14.06 6.53 -20.06
CA ALA A 158 -13.32 6.18 -18.86
C ALA A 158 -12.98 7.42 -18.04
N ALA A 159 -13.39 7.41 -16.77
CA ALA A 159 -13.04 8.42 -15.79
C ALA A 159 -11.86 7.96 -14.92
N THR A 160 -10.97 8.89 -14.60
CA THR A 160 -9.82 8.64 -13.73
C THR A 160 -9.65 9.77 -12.73
N PHE A 161 -9.17 9.43 -11.54
CA PHE A 161 -8.89 10.36 -10.46
C PHE A 161 -7.46 10.14 -9.97
N THR A 162 -6.66 11.19 -10.02
CA THR A 162 -5.29 11.20 -9.47
C THR A 162 -5.33 11.91 -8.13
N ASP A 163 -5.27 11.15 -7.05
CA ASP A 163 -5.38 11.67 -5.69
C ASP A 163 -4.18 12.57 -5.33
N CYS A 164 -4.47 13.75 -4.76
CA CYS A 164 -3.44 14.73 -4.44
C CYS A 164 -2.55 14.32 -3.26
N ALA A 165 -3.06 13.50 -2.33
CA ALA A 165 -2.32 13.13 -1.13
C ALA A 165 -1.33 11.99 -1.36
N THR A 166 -1.72 11.01 -2.18
CA THR A 166 -0.95 9.79 -2.45
C THR A 166 -0.29 9.79 -3.83
N GLY A 167 -0.72 10.68 -4.73
CA GLY A 167 -0.31 10.69 -6.14
C GLY A 167 -0.82 9.50 -6.95
N LYS A 168 -1.65 8.62 -6.36
CA LYS A 168 -2.15 7.43 -7.05
C LYS A 168 -3.29 7.78 -7.98
N ARG A 169 -3.27 7.15 -9.15
CA ARG A 169 -4.35 7.21 -10.13
C ARG A 169 -5.24 5.98 -9.98
N VAL A 170 -6.54 6.21 -9.87
CA VAL A 170 -7.58 5.17 -9.81
C VAL A 170 -8.63 5.41 -10.88
N ALA A 171 -9.35 4.35 -11.26
CA ALA A 171 -10.58 4.50 -12.04
C ALA A 171 -11.66 5.17 -11.17
N VAL A 172 -12.59 5.87 -11.80
CA VAL A 172 -13.80 6.39 -11.14
C VAL A 172 -14.99 5.67 -11.72
N ALA A 173 -15.90 5.22 -10.86
CA ALA A 173 -17.14 4.58 -11.27
C ALA A 173 -17.95 5.53 -12.17
N ASN A 174 -18.65 4.96 -13.15
CA ASN A 174 -19.40 5.74 -14.13
C ASN A 174 -20.46 6.60 -13.43
N ASN A 175 -20.46 7.90 -13.73
CA ASN A 175 -21.36 8.86 -13.13
C ASN A 175 -21.63 10.00 -14.12
N ALA A 176 -22.74 9.86 -14.85
CA ALA A 176 -23.12 10.79 -15.91
C ALA A 176 -23.26 12.24 -15.44
N GLN A 177 -23.63 12.48 -14.17
CA GLN A 177 -23.70 13.85 -13.64
C GLN A 177 -22.29 14.43 -13.44
N LEU A 178 -21.40 13.67 -12.80
CA LEU A 178 -20.01 14.08 -12.60
C LEU A 178 -19.28 14.32 -13.93
N GLU A 179 -19.52 13.49 -14.93
CA GLU A 179 -18.97 13.63 -16.29
C GLU A 179 -19.45 14.92 -16.98
N ARG A 180 -20.74 15.27 -16.83
CA ARG A 180 -21.30 16.53 -17.33
C ARG A 180 -20.69 17.74 -16.61
N ASP A 181 -20.54 17.66 -15.30
CA ASP A 181 -19.96 18.73 -14.49
C ASP A 181 -18.47 18.93 -14.84
N TYR A 182 -17.73 17.85 -15.10
CA TYR A 182 -16.38 17.92 -15.65
C TYR A 182 -16.34 18.59 -17.02
N ALA A 183 -17.24 18.22 -17.93
CA ALA A 183 -17.31 18.81 -19.27
C ALA A 183 -17.58 20.33 -19.21
N ALA A 184 -18.43 20.78 -18.30
CA ALA A 184 -18.67 22.20 -18.05
C ALA A 184 -17.42 22.89 -17.46
N ALA A 185 -16.72 22.24 -16.53
CA ALA A 185 -15.57 22.80 -15.83
C ALA A 185 -14.29 22.90 -16.69
N ARG A 186 -14.05 21.91 -17.57
CA ARG A 186 -12.84 21.87 -18.41
C ARG A 186 -12.88 22.84 -19.59
N GLY A 187 -14.08 23.27 -20.00
CA GLY A 187 -14.29 24.07 -21.20
C GLY A 187 -13.87 23.33 -22.47
N ASN A 188 -13.12 24.00 -23.34
CA ASN A 188 -12.66 23.43 -24.62
C ASN A 188 -11.37 22.60 -24.50
N ASP A 189 -10.71 22.63 -23.34
CA ASP A 189 -9.45 21.94 -23.14
C ASP A 189 -9.69 20.48 -22.69
N SER A 190 -8.92 19.55 -23.25
CA SER A 190 -8.90 18.16 -22.79
C SER A 190 -7.83 17.97 -21.72
N ARG A 191 -8.03 18.59 -20.55
CA ARG A 191 -7.09 18.56 -19.42
C ARG A 191 -7.77 18.13 -18.12
N PRO A 192 -7.02 17.49 -17.19
CA PRO A 192 -7.54 17.18 -15.87
C PRO A 192 -8.00 18.44 -15.13
N VAL A 193 -9.08 18.34 -14.37
CA VAL A 193 -9.60 19.42 -13.52
C VAL A 193 -9.59 18.95 -12.07
N LEU A 194 -9.18 19.82 -11.16
CA LEU A 194 -9.20 19.52 -9.73
C LEU A 194 -10.65 19.27 -9.27
N LEU A 195 -10.87 18.14 -8.61
CA LEU A 195 -12.13 17.71 -8.04
C LEU A 195 -11.98 17.56 -6.52
N VAL A 196 -12.92 18.13 -5.78
CA VAL A 196 -13.14 17.85 -4.36
C VAL A 196 -14.44 17.09 -4.23
N VAL A 197 -14.42 15.90 -3.64
CA VAL A 197 -15.58 15.00 -3.61
C VAL A 197 -15.56 14.13 -2.37
N GLU A 198 -16.74 13.71 -1.90
CA GLU A 198 -16.85 12.60 -0.94
C GLU A 198 -17.06 11.29 -1.71
N GLY A 199 -16.27 10.28 -1.38
CA GLY A 199 -16.34 8.98 -2.04
C GLY A 199 -15.74 7.86 -1.21
N HIS A 200 -15.93 6.62 -1.66
CA HIS A 200 -15.28 5.45 -1.09
C HIS A 200 -14.64 4.61 -2.20
N PHE A 201 -13.75 3.70 -1.81
CA PHE A 201 -13.17 2.74 -2.75
C PHE A 201 -14.00 1.48 -2.78
N THR A 202 -14.25 0.99 -3.99
CA THR A 202 -14.89 -0.31 -4.26
C THR A 202 -14.01 -1.12 -5.21
N LEU A 203 -14.36 -2.38 -5.41
CA LEU A 203 -13.78 -3.21 -6.46
C LEU A 203 -14.80 -3.34 -7.58
N GLU A 204 -14.42 -2.89 -8.78
CA GLU A 204 -15.23 -3.06 -9.99
C GLU A 204 -14.46 -3.83 -11.05
N ALA A 205 -15.17 -4.61 -11.86
CA ALA A 205 -14.56 -5.30 -12.98
C ALA A 205 -14.15 -4.27 -14.05
N ASN A 206 -12.90 -4.32 -14.48
CA ASN A 206 -12.43 -3.56 -15.62
C ASN A 206 -13.23 -3.97 -16.87
N PRO A 207 -13.81 -3.04 -17.64
CA PRO A 207 -14.68 -3.39 -18.78
C PRO A 207 -13.99 -4.19 -19.88
N ASP A 208 -12.68 -4.01 -20.07
CA ASP A 208 -11.93 -4.65 -21.14
C ASP A 208 -11.37 -6.02 -20.73
N THR A 209 -10.92 -6.15 -19.48
CA THR A 209 -10.20 -7.34 -18.99
C THR A 209 -11.02 -8.21 -18.04
N GLY A 210 -12.08 -7.67 -17.44
CA GLY A 210 -12.87 -8.33 -16.40
C GLY A 210 -12.16 -8.44 -15.05
N GLU A 211 -10.91 -8.00 -14.92
CA GLU A 211 -10.17 -8.02 -13.66
C GLU A 211 -10.76 -7.03 -12.66
N MET A 212 -10.94 -7.47 -11.42
CA MET A 212 -11.40 -6.58 -10.35
C MET A 212 -10.33 -5.56 -10.01
N MET A 213 -10.64 -4.28 -10.19
CA MET A 213 -9.74 -3.18 -9.91
C MET A 213 -10.36 -2.22 -8.88
N LYS A 214 -9.49 -1.57 -8.10
CA LYS A 214 -9.89 -0.52 -7.16
C LYS A 214 -10.44 0.68 -7.92
N THR A 215 -11.68 1.03 -7.63
CA THR A 215 -12.43 2.11 -8.28
C THR A 215 -12.96 3.07 -7.22
N LEU A 216 -12.87 4.36 -7.52
CA LEU A 216 -13.46 5.42 -6.71
C LEU A 216 -14.95 5.55 -7.04
N MET A 217 -15.81 5.30 -6.06
CA MET A 217 -17.23 5.59 -6.11
C MET A 217 -17.49 6.95 -5.44
N THR A 218 -18.16 7.87 -6.12
CA THR A 218 -18.54 9.17 -5.53
C THR A 218 -19.87 9.06 -4.80
N ASP A 219 -19.89 9.40 -3.51
CA ASP A 219 -21.07 9.30 -2.66
C ASP A 219 -21.96 10.56 -2.71
N GLN A 220 -21.37 11.70 -3.07
CA GLN A 220 -22.06 12.98 -3.18
C GLN A 220 -21.63 13.76 -4.43
N ALA A 221 -22.35 14.84 -4.73
CA ALA A 221 -21.96 15.76 -5.80
C ALA A 221 -20.58 16.37 -5.52
N GLY A 222 -19.64 16.15 -6.42
CA GLY A 222 -18.31 16.72 -6.36
C GLY A 222 -18.28 18.18 -6.82
N LYS A 223 -17.25 18.91 -6.42
CA LYS A 223 -16.98 20.28 -6.85
C LYS A 223 -15.71 20.33 -7.68
N PHE A 224 -15.87 20.67 -8.96
CA PHE A 224 -14.73 20.98 -9.84
C PHE A 224 -14.21 22.40 -9.59
N ILE A 225 -12.88 22.55 -9.64
CA ILE A 225 -12.20 23.82 -9.44
C ILE A 225 -11.25 24.05 -10.63
N PRO A 226 -11.73 24.70 -11.72
CA PRO A 226 -10.93 24.97 -12.91
C PRO A 226 -9.68 25.81 -12.61
N GLY A 227 -8.58 25.51 -13.31
CA GLY A 227 -7.33 26.27 -13.21
C GLY A 227 -6.54 26.07 -11.91
N LYS A 228 -6.98 25.14 -11.04
CA LYS A 228 -6.26 24.73 -9.83
C LYS A 228 -5.68 23.33 -10.02
N ASP A 229 -4.63 23.05 -9.26
CA ASP A 229 -3.96 21.75 -9.18
C ASP A 229 -3.79 21.32 -7.72
N CYS A 230 -3.12 20.20 -7.49
CA CYS A 230 -2.92 19.67 -6.15
C CYS A 230 -2.15 20.59 -5.19
N GLY A 231 -1.36 21.55 -5.68
CA GLY A 231 -0.57 22.48 -4.88
C GLY A 231 -1.31 23.74 -4.41
N HIS A 232 -2.56 23.95 -4.84
CA HIS A 232 -3.34 25.16 -4.54
C HIS A 232 -4.46 24.99 -3.52
#